data_AF-A0A925B6Z6-F1
#
_entry.id   AF-A0A925B6Z6-F1
#
_cell.length_a   1.000
_cell.length_b   1.000
_cell.length_c   1.000
_cell.angle_alpha   90.00
_cell.angle_beta   90.00
_cell.angle_gamma   90.00
#
_symmetry.space_group_name_H-M   'P 1'
#
loop_
_entity.id
_entity.type
_entity.pdbx_description
1 polymer ?
#
loop_
_entity_poly.entity_id
_entity_poly.type
_entity_poly.pdbx_seq_one_letter_code
_entity_poly.pdbx_strand_id
1 'polypeptide(L)'
;APAIALATGTGAPAAVAGILSMPPRGTMLRRNPLYAGPDIRWPSDRYAREYGALATYPMHADAPEYAVAGTDAATDRMARQRVLLDLPARW
;
A
#
# COMPACT_ATOMS: atom_id res chain seq x y z
N ALA A 1 -4.00 3.25 20.02
CA ALA A 1 -3.52 4.64 20.08
C ALA A 1 -2.98 5.03 18.70
N PRO A 2 -3.14 6.28 18.23
CA PRO A 2 -2.48 6.69 16.99
C PRO A 2 -0.95 6.67 17.18
N ALA A 3 -0.23 6.12 16.21
CA ALA A 3 1.22 6.25 16.16
C ALA A 3 1.57 7.66 15.67
N ILE A 4 2.31 8.41 16.47
CA ILE A 4 2.77 9.77 16.12
C ILE A 4 4.29 9.72 16.01
N ALA A 5 4.83 10.23 14.90
CA ALA A 5 6.25 10.45 14.71
C ALA A 5 6.50 11.95 14.49
N LEU A 6 7.50 12.49 15.17
CA LEU A 6 7.94 13.88 15.03
C LEU A 6 9.37 13.88 14.49
N ALA A 7 9.61 14.68 13.44
CA ALA A 7 10.93 14.93 12.90
C ALA A 7 11.20 16.43 12.96
N THR A 8 12.40 16.81 13.41
CA THR A 8 12.85 18.20 13.52
C THR A 8 14.02 18.45 12.60
N GLY A 9 14.00 19.55 11.87
CA GLY A 9 15.09 19.99 10.99
C GLY A 9 15.00 21.49 10.72
N THR A 10 16.06 22.07 10.17
CA THR A 10 16.15 23.51 9.87
C THR A 10 15.52 23.90 8.53
N GLY A 11 15.17 22.92 7.69
CA GLY A 11 14.54 23.14 6.40
C GLY A 11 13.03 23.39 6.51
N ALA A 12 12.51 24.23 5.61
CA ALA A 12 11.06 24.40 5.47
C ALA A 12 10.40 23.09 4.99
N PRO A 13 9.18 22.76 5.46
CA PRO A 13 8.43 21.62 4.95
C PRO A 13 8.25 21.71 3.43
N ALA A 14 8.49 20.60 2.73
CA ALA A 14 8.34 20.50 1.29
C ALA A 14 7.58 19.22 0.93
N ALA A 15 6.94 19.22 -0.23
CA ALA A 15 6.28 18.03 -0.76
C ALA A 15 7.32 16.91 -0.99
N VAL A 16 6.95 15.68 -0.64
CA VAL A 16 7.78 14.51 -0.92
C VAL A 16 7.82 14.27 -2.42
N ALA A 17 9.02 14.11 -2.97
CA ALA A 17 9.26 13.85 -4.39
C ALA A 17 9.92 12.48 -4.61
N GLY A 18 9.82 11.97 -5.84
CA GLY A 18 10.46 10.72 -6.25
C GLY A 18 9.76 9.48 -5.70
N ILE A 19 10.53 8.41 -5.43
CA ILE A 19 10.00 7.08 -5.09
C ILE A 19 9.18 7.01 -3.78
N LEU A 20 9.21 8.07 -2.99
CA LEU A 20 8.48 8.18 -1.72
C LEU A 20 7.15 8.94 -1.88
N SER A 21 6.87 9.52 -3.05
CA SER A 21 5.61 10.20 -3.33
C SER A 21 4.49 9.19 -3.63
N MET A 22 3.24 9.61 -3.46
CA MET A 22 2.09 8.85 -3.95
C MET A 22 2.15 8.73 -5.48
N PRO A 23 1.61 7.66 -6.08
CA PRO A 23 1.48 7.54 -7.52
C PRO A 23 0.70 8.74 -8.10
N PRO A 24 1.20 9.37 -9.19
CA PRO A 24 0.48 10.43 -9.88
C PRO A 24 -0.93 9.99 -10.34
N ARG A 25 -1.84 10.95 -10.51
CA ARG A 25 -3.14 10.69 -11.15
C ARG A 25 -2.92 10.09 -12.54
N GLY A 26 -3.67 9.04 -12.87
CA GLY A 26 -3.55 8.34 -14.15
C GLY A 26 -2.54 7.19 -14.16
N THR A 27 -1.74 7.02 -13.09
CA THR A 27 -0.87 5.85 -12.97
C THR A 27 -1.68 4.56 -12.88
N MET A 28 -1.31 3.56 -13.68
CA MET A 28 -1.86 2.22 -13.58
C MET A 28 -1.34 1.54 -12.31
N LEU A 29 -2.25 1.11 -11.46
CA LEU A 29 -1.96 0.39 -10.23
C LEU A 29 -2.34 -1.07 -10.39
N ARG A 30 -1.56 -1.94 -9.77
CA ARG A 30 -1.81 -3.38 -9.69
C ARG A 30 -2.10 -3.77 -8.25
N ARG A 31 -2.98 -4.75 -8.03
CA ARG A 31 -3.16 -5.37 -6.73
C ARG A 31 -1.83 -5.89 -6.21
N ASN A 32 -1.55 -5.61 -4.94
CA ASN A 32 -0.37 -6.12 -4.28
C ASN A 32 -0.33 -7.66 -4.39
N PRO A 33 0.74 -8.26 -4.95
CA PRO A 33 0.86 -9.71 -5.12
C PRO A 33 0.81 -10.52 -3.83
N LEU A 34 0.91 -9.87 -2.66
CA LEU A 34 0.66 -10.51 -1.37
C LEU A 34 -0.77 -11.04 -1.23
N TYR A 35 -1.75 -10.49 -1.96
CA TYR A 35 -3.13 -10.94 -1.90
C TYR A 35 -3.42 -12.03 -2.93
N ALA A 36 -4.08 -13.10 -2.50
CA ALA A 36 -4.69 -14.10 -3.36
C ALA A 36 -6.22 -13.97 -3.24
N GLY A 37 -6.84 -13.28 -4.19
CA GLY A 37 -8.22 -12.82 -4.01
C GLY A 37 -8.23 -11.66 -3.02
N PRO A 38 -9.10 -11.67 -1.99
CA PRO A 38 -9.18 -10.60 -1.01
C PRO A 38 -8.28 -10.81 0.21
N ASP A 39 -7.68 -11.99 0.39
CA ASP A 39 -6.90 -12.35 1.58
C ASP A 39 -5.39 -12.42 1.30
N ILE A 40 -4.57 -12.15 2.31
CA ILE A 40 -3.11 -12.29 2.21
C ILE A 40 -2.74 -13.78 2.09
N ARG A 41 -1.94 -14.11 1.06
CA ARG A 41 -1.34 -15.44 0.90
C ARG A 41 -0.03 -15.51 1.69
N TRP A 42 -0.11 -16.15 2.86
CA TRP A 42 1.06 -16.44 3.68
C TRP A 42 1.88 -17.61 3.12
N PRO A 43 3.21 -17.60 3.26
CA PRO A 43 4.06 -18.72 2.84
C PRO A 43 3.78 -20.03 3.60
N SER A 44 3.32 -19.93 4.85
CA SER A 44 2.91 -21.07 5.68
C SER A 44 2.04 -20.61 6.87
N ASP A 45 1.35 -21.54 7.50
CA ASP A 45 0.55 -21.27 8.72
C ASP A 45 1.41 -20.76 9.87
N ARG A 46 2.66 -21.25 9.98
CA ARG A 46 3.60 -20.76 10.99
C ARG A 46 3.88 -19.28 10.76
N TYR A 47 4.15 -18.89 9.52
CA TYR A 47 4.42 -17.50 9.15
C TYR A 47 3.20 -16.62 9.42
N ALA A 48 2.00 -17.11 9.08
CA ALA A 48 0.75 -16.41 9.36
C ALA A 48 0.54 -16.17 10.85
N ARG A 49 0.83 -17.16 11.71
CA ARG A 49 0.72 -16.99 13.18
C ARG A 49 1.76 -16.04 13.75
N GLU A 50 3.01 -16.14 13.29
CA GLU A 50 4.11 -15.32 13.82
C GLU A 50 3.99 -13.85 13.40
N TYR A 51 3.63 -13.60 12.13
CA TYR A 51 3.69 -12.25 11.55
C TYR A 51 2.34 -11.65 11.20
N GLY A 52 1.26 -12.45 11.16
CA GLY A 52 -0.07 -11.96 10.81
C GLY A 52 -0.48 -10.78 11.68
N ALA A 53 -0.47 -10.93 13.00
CA ALA A 53 -0.84 -9.84 13.91
C ALA A 53 0.06 -8.59 13.80
N LEU A 54 1.25 -8.70 13.20
CA LEU A 54 2.21 -7.60 13.03
C LEU A 54 2.13 -6.94 11.65
N ALA A 55 1.38 -7.51 10.70
CA ALA A 55 1.30 -6.98 9.36
C ALA A 55 0.58 -5.63 9.36
N THR A 56 1.16 -4.65 8.67
CA THR A 56 0.59 -3.30 8.55
C THR A 56 -0.36 -3.17 7.35
N TYR A 57 -0.54 -4.25 6.59
CA TYR A 57 -1.51 -4.33 5.49
C TYR A 57 -2.88 -4.77 6.02
N PRO A 58 -3.99 -4.33 5.42
CA PRO A 58 -5.30 -4.90 5.72
C PRO A 58 -5.29 -6.43 5.56
N MET A 59 -5.79 -7.17 6.55
CA MET A 59 -5.88 -8.65 6.45
C MET A 59 -6.77 -9.11 5.30
N HIS A 60 -7.78 -8.30 5.00
CA HIS A 60 -8.76 -8.52 3.96
C HIS A 60 -8.95 -7.22 3.17
N ALA A 61 -8.88 -7.30 1.85
CA ALA A 61 -9.09 -6.18 0.95
C ALA A 61 -9.64 -6.66 -0.40
N ASP A 62 -10.91 -6.32 -0.66
CA ASP A 62 -11.54 -6.59 -1.95
C ASP A 62 -11.15 -5.50 -2.96
N ALA A 63 -9.96 -5.68 -3.56
CA ALA A 63 -9.42 -4.77 -4.57
C ALA A 63 -9.45 -5.43 -5.95
N PRO A 64 -9.70 -4.64 -7.03
CA PRO A 64 -9.59 -5.15 -8.40
C PRO A 64 -8.14 -5.57 -8.70
N GLU A 65 -7.92 -6.34 -9.77
CA GLU A 65 -6.55 -6.69 -10.19
C GLU A 65 -5.77 -5.45 -10.67
N TYR A 66 -6.47 -4.53 -11.34
CA TYR A 66 -5.93 -3.27 -11.83
C TYR A 66 -6.88 -2.12 -11.48
N ALA A 67 -6.31 -0.94 -11.26
CA ALA A 67 -7.04 0.31 -11.05
C ALA A 67 -6.19 1.49 -11.53
N VAL A 68 -6.78 2.68 -11.62
CA VAL A 68 -6.05 3.89 -12.04
C VAL A 68 -6.05 4.91 -10.91
N ALA A 69 -4.87 5.40 -10.54
CA ALA A 69 -4.72 6.36 -9.44
C ALA A 69 -5.55 7.64 -9.69
N GLY A 70 -6.23 8.12 -8.63
CA GLY A 70 -7.05 9.32 -8.67
C GLY A 70 -8.42 9.18 -9.32
N THR A 71 -8.86 8.00 -9.76
CA THR A 71 -10.23 7.84 -10.32
C THR A 71 -11.31 8.08 -9.30
N ASP A 72 -11.08 7.63 -8.06
CA ASP A 72 -12.05 7.70 -6.96
C ASP A 72 -11.34 7.58 -5.60
N ALA A 73 -12.06 7.95 -4.54
CA ALA A 73 -11.51 7.97 -3.18
C ALA A 73 -11.19 6.56 -2.62
N ALA A 74 -11.86 5.51 -3.11
CA ALA A 74 -11.61 4.15 -2.65
C ALA A 74 -10.29 3.62 -3.21
N THR A 75 -10.02 3.85 -4.50
CA THR A 75 -8.75 3.56 -5.16
C THR A 75 -7.60 4.28 -4.47
N ASP A 76 -7.73 5.58 -4.20
CA ASP A 76 -6.69 6.35 -3.52
C ASP A 76 -6.44 5.89 -2.07
N ARG A 77 -7.49 5.46 -1.37
CA ARG A 77 -7.38 4.86 -0.04
C ARG A 77 -6.62 3.53 -0.09
N MET A 78 -6.93 2.66 -1.06
CA MET A 78 -6.24 1.39 -1.25
C MET A 78 -4.77 1.58 -1.63
N ALA A 79 -4.44 2.62 -2.42
CA ALA A 79 -3.06 2.99 -2.71
C ALA A 79 -2.30 3.39 -1.42
N ARG A 80 -2.90 4.23 -0.57
CA ARG A 80 -2.29 4.62 0.73
C ARG A 80 -2.08 3.42 1.66
N GLN A 81 -2.99 2.44 1.61
CA GLN A 81 -2.90 1.21 2.40
C GLN A 81 -1.99 0.14 1.77
N ARG A 82 -1.33 0.44 0.64
CA ARG A 82 -0.46 -0.49 -0.11
C ARG A 82 -1.18 -1.77 -0.56
N VAL A 83 -2.49 -1.67 -0.79
CA VAL A 83 -3.33 -2.73 -1.40
C VAL A 83 -3.22 -2.67 -2.92
N LEU A 84 -3.18 -1.45 -3.47
CA LEU A 84 -2.90 -1.18 -4.89
C LEU A 84 -1.54 -0.47 -4.99
N LEU A 85 -0.69 -0.93 -5.91
CA LEU A 85 0.70 -0.52 -6.01
C LEU A 85 1.06 -0.14 -7.45
N ASP A 86 1.92 0.87 -7.60
CA ASP A 86 2.65 1.11 -8.83
C ASP A 86 3.85 0.16 -8.85
N LEU A 87 3.70 -0.96 -9.55
CA LEU A 87 4.73 -2.00 -9.66
C LEU A 87 5.32 -2.01 -11.07
N PRO A 88 6.66 -2.16 -11.20
CA PRO A 88 7.28 -2.37 -12.50
C PRO A 88 6.85 -3.73 -13.08
N ALA A 89 6.95 -3.86 -14.42
CA ALA A 89 6.48 -5.03 -15.15
C ALA A 89 7.12 -6.38 -14.75
N ARG A 90 8.29 -6.38 -14.08
CA ARG A 90 9.05 -7.58 -13.69
C ARG A 90 9.17 -7.77 -12.17
N TRP A 91 8.23 -7.23 -11.41
CA TRP A 91 8.15 -7.47 -9.97
C TRP A 91 7.84 -8.94 -9.66
#